data_AF-A0A939AZD9-F1
#
_entry.id   AF-A0A939AZD9-F1
#
_cell.length_a   1.000
_cell.length_b   1.000
_cell.length_c   1.000
_cell.angle_alpha   90.00
_cell.angle_beta   90.00
_cell.angle_gamma   90.00
#
_symmetry.space_group_name_H-M   'P 1'
#
loop_
_entity.id
_entity.type
_entity.pdbx_description
1 polymer ?
#
loop_
_entity_poly.entity_id
_entity_poly.type
_entity_poly.pdbx_seq_one_letter_code
_entity_poly.pdbx_strand_id
1 'polypeptide(L)'
;MASNTAQASQAPIPELRLTGLIGSGRQAQALVEIGNQSGTICVGRRGLCPGAGQAALLPVGWSVTGIDLGRGQLVVFQGGQRRVFSL
;
A
#
# COMPACT_ATOMS: atom_id res chain seq x y z
N MET A 1 -40.09 6.85 -18.84
CA MET A 1 -38.75 6.43 -19.31
C MET A 1 -37.73 7.39 -18.70
N ALA A 2 -37.10 7.02 -17.58
CA ALA A 2 -36.02 7.79 -16.98
C ALA A 2 -34.84 6.84 -16.75
N SER A 3 -33.82 6.99 -17.59
CA SER A 3 -32.61 6.18 -17.59
C SER A 3 -31.74 6.59 -16.41
N ASN A 4 -31.62 5.72 -15.41
CA ASN A 4 -30.71 5.94 -14.28
C ASN A 4 -29.27 5.68 -14.75
N THR A 5 -28.49 6.75 -14.78
CA THR A 5 -27.08 6.79 -15.16
C THR A 5 -26.25 5.75 -14.40
N ALA A 6 -25.46 4.99 -15.14
CA ALA A 6 -24.49 4.03 -14.64
C ALA A 6 -23.55 4.69 -13.62
N GLN A 7 -23.79 4.44 -12.33
CA GLN A 7 -22.77 4.61 -11.31
C GLN A 7 -21.72 3.55 -11.61
N ALA A 8 -20.64 3.96 -12.28
CA ALA A 8 -19.44 3.14 -12.39
C ALA A 8 -19.05 2.75 -10.96
N SER A 9 -19.22 1.47 -10.63
CA SER A 9 -18.86 0.90 -9.35
C SER A 9 -17.37 1.09 -9.15
N GLN A 10 -16.95 2.24 -8.63
CA GLN A 10 -15.65 2.39 -8.02
C GLN A 10 -15.68 1.46 -6.83
N ALA A 11 -15.16 0.25 -7.03
CA ALA A 11 -14.92 -0.67 -5.94
C ALA A 11 -14.23 0.13 -4.83
N PRO A 12 -14.71 0.05 -3.58
CA PRO A 12 -14.12 0.80 -2.49
C PRO A 12 -12.63 0.53 -2.49
N ILE A 13 -11.85 1.62 -2.58
CA ILE A 13 -10.40 1.52 -2.47
C ILE A 13 -10.13 0.87 -1.11
N PRO A 14 -9.45 -0.29 -1.05
CA PRO A 14 -9.28 -0.98 0.20
C PRO A 14 -8.45 -0.09 1.14
N GLU A 15 -8.92 0.02 2.38
CA GLU A 15 -8.24 0.81 3.39
C GLU A 15 -6.90 0.15 3.73
N LEU A 16 -5.82 0.92 3.61
CA LEU A 16 -4.49 0.49 3.99
C LEU A 16 -4.22 0.98 5.40
N ARG A 17 -3.90 0.05 6.30
CA ARG A 17 -3.47 0.33 7.66
C ARG A 17 -2.01 -0.06 7.84
N LEU A 18 -1.20 0.85 8.34
CA LEU A 18 0.18 0.56 8.75
C LEU A 18 0.15 -0.04 10.15
N THR A 19 0.77 -1.20 10.34
CA THR A 19 0.77 -1.90 11.64
C THR A 19 2.16 -2.08 12.22
N GLY A 20 3.20 -1.96 11.41
CA GLY A 20 4.58 -2.00 11.88
C GLY A 20 5.57 -1.56 10.82
N LEU A 21 6.80 -1.26 11.25
CA LEU A 21 7.95 -1.07 10.39
C LEU A 21 9.10 -1.94 10.86
N ILE A 22 9.82 -2.54 9.91
CA ILE A 22 10.96 -3.42 10.15
C ILE A 22 12.16 -2.88 9.38
N GLY A 23 13.27 -2.66 10.09
CA GLY A 23 14.55 -2.30 9.50
C GLY A 23 15.53 -3.46 9.57
N SER A 24 16.08 -3.89 8.44
CA SER A 24 17.10 -4.94 8.36
C SER A 24 18.35 -4.40 7.67
N GLY A 25 19.07 -3.46 8.30
CA GLY A 25 20.38 -2.93 7.89
C GLY A 25 20.46 -2.25 6.51
N ARG A 26 20.15 -2.98 5.43
CA ARG A 26 20.14 -2.56 4.03
C ARG A 26 18.74 -2.35 3.47
N GLN A 27 17.67 -2.77 4.16
CA GLN A 27 16.29 -2.66 3.68
C GLN A 27 15.32 -2.25 4.79
N ALA A 28 14.31 -1.47 4.42
CA ALA A 28 13.17 -1.15 5.26
C ALA A 28 11.92 -1.82 4.67
N GLN A 29 11.09 -2.39 5.55
CA GLN A 29 9.84 -3.06 5.21
C GLN A 29 8.72 -2.49 6.08
N ALA A 30 7.55 -2.34 5.50
CA ALA A 30 6.34 -1.93 6.20
C ALA A 30 5.42 -3.15 6.34
N LEU A 31 4.94 -3.41 7.55
CA LEU A 31 3.85 -4.37 7.77
C LEU A 31 2.53 -3.61 7.63
N VAL A 32 1.68 -4.08 6.72
CA VAL A 32 0.39 -3.44 6.46
C VAL A 32 -0.74 -4.46 6.45
N GLU A 33 -1.94 -3.96 6.71
CA GLU A 33 -3.21 -4.65 6.54
C GLU A 33 -4.01 -3.92 5.44
N ILE A 34 -4.54 -4.68 4.49
CA ILE A 34 -5.35 -4.18 3.38
C ILE A 34 -6.55 -5.11 3.21
N GLY A 35 -7.73 -4.64 3.62
CA GLY A 35 -8.90 -5.51 3.75
C GLY A 35 -8.62 -6.68 4.69
N ASN A 36 -8.73 -7.91 4.19
CA ASN A 36 -8.48 -9.14 4.95
C ASN A 36 -7.07 -9.72 4.75
N GLN A 37 -6.17 -8.99 4.07
CA GLN A 37 -4.82 -9.44 3.78
C GLN A 37 -3.81 -8.63 4.58
N SER A 38 -2.86 -9.32 5.20
CA SER A 38 -1.72 -8.70 5.87
C SER A 38 -0.43 -9.15 5.21
N GLY A 39 0.58 -8.28 5.18
CA GLY A 39 1.86 -8.65 4.62
C GLY A 39 2.90 -7.54 4.70
N THR A 40 4.11 -7.88 4.29
CA THR A 40 5.21 -6.92 4.23
C THR A 40 5.29 -6.29 2.84
N ILE A 41 5.52 -4.99 2.83
CA ILE A 41 5.75 -4.22 1.61
C ILE A 41 7.06 -3.46 1.67
N CYS A 42 7.70 -3.31 0.52
CA CYS A 42 8.96 -2.61 0.35
C CYS A 42 8.80 -1.44 -0.61
N VAL A 43 9.78 -0.52 -0.63
CA VAL A 43 9.83 0.56 -1.61
C VAL A 43 9.82 -0.02 -3.02
N GLY A 44 8.92 0.45 -3.87
CA GLY A 44 8.77 -0.04 -5.25
C GLY A 44 7.32 -0.19 -5.71
N ARG A 45 7.19 -0.70 -6.94
CA ARG A 45 5.89 -0.93 -7.59
C ARG A 45 5.11 -2.00 -6.82
N ARG A 46 3.85 -1.69 -6.52
CA ARG A 46 2.92 -2.55 -5.79
C ARG A 46 3.44 -3.08 -4.45
N GLY A 47 4.46 -2.45 -3.87
CA GLY A 47 5.01 -2.82 -2.56
C GLY A 47 5.77 -4.14 -2.54
N LEU A 48 6.21 -4.67 -3.68
CA LEU A 48 6.90 -5.97 -3.73
C LEU A 48 8.26 -5.91 -3.02
N CYS A 49 8.47 -6.83 -2.08
CA CYS A 49 9.77 -7.03 -1.45
C CYS A 49 10.67 -7.95 -2.31
N PRO A 50 11.93 -7.55 -2.60
CA PRO A 50 12.88 -8.41 -3.31
C PRO A 50 13.05 -9.75 -2.60
N GLY A 51 13.01 -10.85 -3.35
CA GLY A 51 13.22 -12.20 -2.80
C GLY A 51 12.07 -12.77 -1.96
N ALA A 52 10.96 -12.03 -1.79
CA ALA A 52 9.84 -12.48 -0.97
C ALA A 52 9.03 -13.63 -1.60
N GLY A 53 9.09 -13.82 -2.92
CA GLY A 53 8.31 -14.84 -3.65
C GLY A 53 6.78 -14.68 -3.54
N GLN A 54 6.31 -13.59 -2.92
CA GLN A 54 4.91 -13.35 -2.60
C GLN A 54 4.22 -12.53 -3.68
N ALA A 55 2.90 -12.72 -3.78
CA ALA A 55 2.05 -11.86 -4.61
C ALA A 55 2.05 -10.42 -4.08
N ALA A 56 1.87 -9.46 -4.98
CA ALA A 56 1.78 -8.06 -4.62
C ALA A 56 0.53 -7.77 -3.80
N LEU A 57 0.72 -7.27 -2.58
CA LEU A 57 -0.37 -6.90 -1.66
C LEU A 57 -1.08 -5.61 -2.10
N LEU A 58 -0.36 -4.66 -2.70
CA LEU A 58 -0.96 -3.41 -3.14
C LEU A 58 -1.74 -3.58 -4.46
N PRO A 59 -2.87 -2.88 -4.62
CA PRO A 59 -3.60 -2.82 -5.89
C PRO A 59 -2.75 -2.34 -7.07
N VAL A 60 -3.26 -2.57 -8.28
CA VAL A 60 -2.65 -2.03 -9.49
C VAL A 60 -2.71 -0.49 -9.45
N GLY A 61 -1.64 0.16 -9.93
CA GLY A 61 -1.51 1.62 -9.90
C GLY A 61 -0.98 2.19 -8.59
N TRP A 62 -0.69 1.34 -7.60
CA TRP A 62 -0.10 1.75 -6.33
C TRP A 62 1.41 1.48 -6.31
N SER A 63 2.14 2.35 -5.62
CA SER A 63 3.57 2.15 -5.37
C SER A 63 3.98 2.70 -4.01
N VAL A 64 4.95 2.05 -3.39
CA VAL A 64 5.59 2.58 -2.19
C VAL A 64 6.74 3.47 -2.64
N THR A 65 6.73 4.72 -2.20
CA THR A 65 7.74 5.72 -2.56
C THR A 65 8.72 6.00 -1.44
N GLY A 66 8.41 5.60 -0.21
CA GLY A 66 9.32 5.72 0.92
C GLY A 66 8.82 4.98 2.16
N ILE A 67 9.77 4.51 2.95
CA ILE A 67 9.55 3.98 4.29
C ILE A 67 10.54 4.69 5.20
N ASP A 68 10.04 5.40 6.21
CA ASP A 68 10.83 6.17 7.15
C ASP A 68 10.72 5.54 8.53
N LEU A 69 11.75 4.76 8.89
CA LEU A 69 11.83 4.09 10.19
C LEU A 69 11.93 5.07 11.36
N GLY A 70 12.58 6.22 11.16
CA GLY A 70 12.81 7.20 12.22
C GLY A 70 11.52 7.95 12.60
N ARG A 71 10.64 8.16 11.63
CA ARG A 71 9.33 8.82 11.84
C ARG A 71 8.16 7.85 11.99
N GLY A 72 8.37 6.54 11.82
CA GLY A 72 7.27 5.57 11.85
C GLY A 72 6.32 5.72 10.66
N GLN A 73 6.81 6.16 9.50
CA GLN A 73 5.97 6.53 8.35
C GLN A 73 6.15 5.64 7.13
N LEU A 74 5.05 5.41 6.43
CA LEU A 74 4.96 4.78 5.12
C LEU A 74 4.39 5.79 4.12
N VAL A 75 5.04 5.92 2.96
CA VAL A 75 4.59 6.82 1.88
C VAL A 75 4.18 5.99 0.66
N VAL A 76 2.91 6.09 0.30
CA VAL A 76 2.32 5.36 -0.85
C VAL A 76 1.81 6.37 -1.87
N PHE A 77 2.07 6.11 -3.14
CA PHE A 77 1.42 6.78 -4.25
C PHE A 77 0.27 5.91 -4.74
N GLN A 78 -0.95 6.44 -4.68
CA GLN A 78 -2.19 5.77 -5.08
C GLN A 78 -3.02 6.66 -5.98
N GLY A 79 -3.25 6.22 -7.22
CA GLY A 79 -4.16 6.92 -8.15
C GLY A 79 -3.81 8.40 -8.39
N GLY A 80 -2.53 8.76 -8.44
CA GLY A 80 -2.10 10.15 -8.61
C GLY A 80 -1.84 10.92 -7.30
N GLN A 81 -2.21 10.35 -6.16
CA GLN A 81 -2.10 11.01 -4.86
C GLN A 81 -1.02 10.37 -3.99
N ARG A 82 -0.15 11.21 -3.41
CA ARG A 82 0.78 10.79 -2.36
C ARG A 82 0.06 10.78 -1.02
N ARG A 83 0.09 9.64 -0.33
CA ARG A 83 -0.49 9.44 0.99
C ARG A 83 0.57 8.96 1.97
N VAL A 84 0.46 9.45 3.21
CA VAL A 84 1.36 9.10 4.30
C VAL A 84 0.55 8.37 5.35
N PHE A 85 1.03 7.20 5.76
CA PHE A 85 0.50 6.40 6.84
C PHE A 85 1.51 6.41 7.98
N SER A 86 1.03 6.50 9.21
CA SER A 86 1.87 6.52 10.40
C SER A 86 1.39 5.44 11.37
N LEU A 87 2.30 4.96 12.22
CA LEU A 87 1.99 4.06 13.34
C LEU A 87 1.22 4.79 14.45
#